data_AF-A0A931RT91-F1
#
_entry.id   AF-A0A931RT91-F1
#
_cell.length_a   1.000
_cell.length_b   1.000
_cell.length_c   1.000
_cell.angle_alpha   90.00
_cell.angle_beta   90.00
_cell.angle_gamma   90.00
#
_symmetry.space_group_name_H-M   'P 1'
#
loop_
_entity.id
_entity.type
_entity.pdbx_description
1 polymer ?
#
loop_
_entity_poly.entity_id
_entity_poly.type
_entity_poly.pdbx_seq_one_letter_code
_entity_poly.pdbx_strand_id
1 'polypeptide(L)'
;MENLAGRRDCDKSIERELNRCGIELVRLPSVLHSEVPASITGKLGQFQFHRAWYYWIVRGNMPLPVAQELYDDPVGKTDIRVAGHCGCPPPIEWATYIDAEGRILCPISEKPQGDSELARSILARTDIRFVKDPSSEGEGFVQSYHIDSELGLKIFADTLKRHNLI
;
A
#
# COMPACT_ATOMS: atom_id res chain seq x y z
N MET A 1 -18.60 -2.24 0.74
CA MET A 1 -18.37 -2.40 2.20
C MET A 1 -19.25 -1.43 2.95
N GLU A 2 -19.48 -1.65 4.24
CA GLU A 2 -20.28 -0.71 5.07
C GLU A 2 -19.42 0.45 5.61
N ASN A 3 -20.07 1.58 5.91
CA ASN A 3 -19.40 2.69 6.59
C ASN A 3 -19.28 2.39 8.09
N LEU A 4 -18.03 2.32 8.57
CA LEU A 4 -17.67 1.97 9.95
C LEU A 4 -17.23 3.18 10.79
N ALA A 5 -17.29 4.41 10.24
CA ALA A 5 -16.88 5.60 10.95
C ALA A 5 -17.63 5.76 12.29
N GLY A 6 -16.88 5.86 13.38
CA GLY A 6 -17.40 6.01 14.74
C GLY A 6 -18.14 4.78 15.31
N ARG A 7 -18.22 3.66 14.58
CA ARG A 7 -18.89 2.44 15.06
C ARG A 7 -18.02 1.65 16.03
N ARG A 8 -18.51 1.44 17.25
CA ARG A 8 -17.79 0.70 18.31
C ARG A 8 -17.83 -0.82 18.13
N ASP A 9 -18.77 -1.33 17.35
CA ASP A 9 -18.93 -2.75 17.02
C ASP A 9 -18.33 -3.10 15.64
N CYS A 10 -17.47 -2.24 15.10
CA CYS A 10 -16.85 -2.39 13.78
C CYS A 10 -16.03 -3.67 13.62
N ASP A 11 -15.46 -4.20 14.71
CA ASP A 11 -14.65 -5.43 14.69
C ASP A 11 -15.38 -6.63 14.07
N LYS A 12 -16.70 -6.76 14.27
CA LYS A 12 -17.47 -7.88 13.68
C LYS A 12 -17.47 -7.83 12.15
N SER A 13 -17.61 -6.64 11.60
CA SER A 13 -17.63 -6.43 10.15
C SER A 13 -16.23 -6.58 9.56
N ILE A 14 -15.22 -6.07 10.27
CA ILE A 14 -13.81 -6.21 9.90
C ILE A 14 -13.38 -7.68 9.89
N GLU A 15 -13.70 -8.43 10.94
CA GLU A 15 -13.41 -9.86 11.04
C GLU A 15 -14.06 -10.65 9.91
N ARG A 16 -15.32 -10.35 9.59
CA ARG A 16 -16.04 -10.96 8.46
C ARG A 16 -15.36 -10.69 7.13
N GLU A 17 -15.02 -9.43 6.84
CA GLU A 17 -14.35 -9.01 5.60
C GLU A 17 -12.99 -9.72 5.45
N LEU A 18 -12.17 -9.73 6.51
CA LEU A 18 -10.84 -10.38 6.52
C LEU A 18 -10.93 -11.90 6.32
N ASN A 19 -11.82 -12.57 7.07
CA ASN A 19 -11.98 -14.02 7.01
C ASN A 19 -12.45 -14.50 5.62
N ARG A 20 -13.39 -13.78 5.00
CA ARG A 20 -13.86 -14.10 3.63
C ARG A 20 -12.77 -13.94 2.58
N CYS A 21 -11.84 -13.02 2.81
CA CYS A 21 -10.68 -12.80 1.93
C CYS A 21 -9.51 -13.73 2.27
N GLY A 22 -9.60 -14.52 3.36
CA GLY A 22 -8.52 -15.35 3.85
C GLY A 22 -7.27 -14.54 4.20
N ILE A 23 -7.48 -13.40 4.86
CA ILE A 23 -6.44 -12.52 5.41
C ILE A 23 -6.32 -12.80 6.91
N GLU A 24 -5.09 -12.85 7.43
CA GLU A 24 -4.85 -13.10 8.85
C GLU A 24 -5.38 -11.93 9.69
N LEU A 25 -6.16 -12.24 10.72
CA LEU A 25 -6.64 -11.27 11.69
C LEU A 25 -5.60 -11.08 12.80
N VAL A 26 -5.20 -9.84 13.04
CA VAL A 26 -4.27 -9.47 14.11
C VAL A 26 -4.96 -8.55 15.11
N ARG A 27 -4.91 -8.90 16.39
CA ARG A 27 -5.41 -8.03 17.48
C ARG A 27 -4.38 -6.95 17.80
N LEU A 28 -4.85 -5.72 17.88
CA LEU A 28 -4.05 -4.56 18.24
C LEU A 28 -3.91 -4.46 19.77
N PRO A 29 -2.81 -3.90 20.29
CA PRO A 29 -2.59 -3.74 21.73
C PRO A 29 -3.60 -2.78 22.38
N SER A 30 -4.17 -1.86 21.59
CA SER A 30 -5.22 -0.94 22.01
C SER A 30 -6.16 -0.64 20.85
N VAL A 31 -7.37 -0.20 21.18
CA VAL A 31 -8.32 0.34 20.19
C VAL A 31 -7.71 1.56 19.53
N LEU A 32 -7.81 1.64 18.20
CA LEU A 32 -7.30 2.79 17.46
C LEU A 32 -8.11 4.05 17.79
N HIS A 33 -7.42 5.15 18.06
CA HIS A 33 -8.00 6.48 18.13
C HIS A 33 -8.09 7.10 16.72
N SER A 34 -8.79 6.41 15.83
CA SER A 34 -8.98 6.81 14.43
C SER A 34 -10.45 6.91 14.07
N GLU A 35 -10.75 7.25 12.81
CA GLU A 35 -12.11 7.33 12.28
C GLU A 35 -12.90 6.01 12.49
N VAL A 36 -12.21 4.88 12.43
CA VAL A 36 -12.78 3.56 12.73
C VAL A 36 -12.09 3.02 13.98
N PRO A 37 -12.75 3.02 15.15
CA PRO A 37 -12.15 2.62 16.42
C PRO A 37 -12.05 1.08 16.52
N ALA A 38 -11.27 0.47 15.64
CA ALA A 38 -11.07 -0.97 15.56
C ALA A 38 -10.04 -1.45 16.60
N SER A 39 -10.25 -2.67 17.12
CA SER A 39 -9.26 -3.39 17.94
C SER A 39 -8.52 -4.47 17.16
N ILE A 40 -8.88 -4.66 15.89
CA ILE A 40 -8.30 -5.67 15.00
C ILE A 40 -7.85 -5.03 13.68
N THR A 41 -6.88 -5.67 13.04
CA THR A 41 -6.31 -5.30 11.75
C THR A 41 -6.07 -6.56 10.92
N GLY A 42 -5.82 -6.40 9.62
CA GLY A 42 -5.46 -7.51 8.75
C GLY A 42 -3.95 -7.55 8.49
N LYS A 43 -3.40 -8.75 8.34
CA LYS A 43 -2.02 -8.98 7.89
C LYS A 43 -2.01 -10.11 6.87
N LEU A 44 -1.15 -10.00 5.86
CA LEU A 44 -0.90 -11.10 4.94
C LEU A 44 0.53 -10.95 4.39
N GLY A 45 1.44 -11.83 4.83
CA GLY A 45 2.87 -11.67 4.56
C GLY A 45 3.41 -10.33 5.10
N GLN A 46 4.03 -9.56 4.22
CA GLN A 46 4.52 -8.21 4.52
C GLN A 46 3.44 -7.12 4.43
N PHE A 47 2.22 -7.45 3.97
CA PHE A 47 1.16 -6.49 3.76
C PHE A 47 0.31 -6.30 5.02
N GLN A 48 0.08 -5.04 5.36
CA GLN A 48 -0.75 -4.62 6.49
C GLN A 48 -2.02 -3.97 5.97
N PHE A 49 -3.17 -4.40 6.47
CA PHE A 49 -4.49 -3.99 6.04
C PHE A 49 -5.16 -3.20 7.15
N HIS A 50 -5.40 -1.91 6.93
CA HIS A 50 -6.05 -1.02 7.88
C HIS A 50 -7.43 -0.64 7.36
N ARG A 51 -8.45 -0.73 8.22
CA ARG A 51 -9.80 -0.33 7.85
C ARG A 51 -9.96 1.19 7.96
N ALA A 52 -10.34 1.85 6.87
CA ALA A 52 -10.84 3.24 6.85
C ALA A 52 -12.37 3.26 6.96
N TRP A 53 -13.05 4.41 6.90
CA TRP A 53 -14.53 4.47 6.97
C TRP A 53 -15.29 3.54 6.01
N TYR A 54 -15.01 3.54 4.70
CA TYR A 54 -15.73 2.69 3.72
C TYR A 54 -14.83 1.77 2.87
N TYR A 55 -13.51 1.83 3.05
CA TYR A 55 -12.52 1.12 2.25
C TYR A 55 -11.38 0.56 3.11
N TRP A 56 -10.50 -0.23 2.51
CA TRP A 56 -9.27 -0.73 3.14
C TRP A 56 -8.04 0.01 2.63
N ILE A 57 -7.13 0.36 3.53
CA ILE A 57 -5.79 0.85 3.21
C ILE A 57 -4.82 -0.32 3.37
N VAL A 58 -4.13 -0.67 2.30
CA VAL A 58 -3.08 -1.69 2.34
C VAL A 58 -1.72 -1.03 2.22
N ARG A 59 -0.78 -1.42 3.07
CA ARG A 59 0.62 -1.00 3.01
C ARG A 59 1.53 -2.20 2.88
N GLY A 60 2.52 -2.11 1.98
CA GLY A 60 3.51 -3.15 1.74
C GLY A 60 4.09 -3.06 0.33
N ASN A 61 5.27 -3.63 0.11
CA ASN A 61 5.97 -3.53 -1.17
C ASN A 61 5.37 -4.51 -2.21
N MET A 62 4.41 -4.05 -3.03
CA MET A 62 3.94 -4.83 -4.17
C MET A 62 4.90 -4.67 -5.35
N PRO A 63 5.52 -5.73 -5.89
CA PRO A 63 6.34 -5.63 -7.08
C PRO A 63 5.55 -5.02 -8.25
N LEU A 64 6.16 -4.11 -8.99
CA LEU A 64 5.51 -3.37 -10.08
C LEU A 64 4.84 -4.27 -11.14
N PRO A 65 5.42 -5.40 -11.58
CA PRO A 65 4.74 -6.30 -12.51
C PRO A 65 3.44 -6.89 -11.95
N VAL A 66 3.41 -7.22 -10.66
CA VAL A 66 2.23 -7.75 -9.97
C VAL A 66 1.19 -6.64 -9.75
N ALA A 67 1.64 -5.42 -9.44
CA ALA A 67 0.77 -4.25 -9.36
C ALA A 67 0.09 -3.97 -10.72
N GLN A 68 0.82 -4.13 -11.82
CA GLN A 68 0.26 -3.97 -13.16
C GLN A 68 -0.78 -5.05 -13.47
N GLU A 69 -0.54 -6.30 -13.10
CA GLU A 69 -1.54 -7.36 -13.24
C GLU A 69 -2.83 -7.04 -12.47
N LEU A 70 -2.72 -6.55 -11.23
CA LEU A 70 -3.88 -6.09 -10.46
C LEU A 70 -4.62 -4.96 -11.18
N TYR A 71 -3.89 -4.02 -11.77
CA TYR A 71 -4.48 -2.92 -12.51
C TYR A 71 -5.21 -3.35 -13.79
N ASP A 72 -4.73 -4.42 -14.42
CA ASP A 72 -5.30 -4.94 -15.67
C ASP A 72 -6.58 -5.77 -15.42
N ASP A 73 -6.82 -6.21 -14.18
CA ASP A 73 -8.08 -6.83 -13.78
C ASP A 73 -9.25 -5.81 -13.85
N PRO A 74 -10.41 -6.15 -14.44
CA PRO A 74 -11.54 -5.22 -14.56
C PRO A 74 -12.02 -4.63 -13.22
N VAL A 75 -11.97 -5.41 -12.13
CA VAL A 75 -12.31 -4.96 -10.78
C VAL A 75 -11.11 -4.25 -10.17
N GLY A 76 -9.89 -4.75 -10.38
CA GLY A 76 -8.70 -4.11 -9.85
C GLY A 76 -8.53 -2.67 -10.36
N LYS A 77 -8.82 -2.42 -11.64
CA LYS A 77 -8.79 -1.09 -12.24
C LYS A 77 -9.74 -0.08 -11.60
N THR A 78 -10.89 -0.52 -11.10
CA THR A 78 -11.94 0.36 -10.54
C THR A 78 -11.93 0.41 -9.02
N ASP A 79 -11.57 -0.69 -8.36
CA ASP A 79 -11.78 -0.90 -6.94
C ASP A 79 -10.47 -1.00 -6.14
N ILE A 80 -9.32 -1.18 -6.80
CA ILE A 80 -7.99 -1.27 -6.17
C ILE A 80 -7.14 -0.08 -6.61
N ARG A 81 -7.18 1.00 -5.82
CA ARG A 81 -6.58 2.29 -6.17
C ARG A 81 -5.15 2.41 -5.66
N VAL A 82 -4.22 2.66 -6.56
CA VAL A 82 -2.82 2.96 -6.22
C VAL A 82 -2.72 4.27 -5.44
N ALA A 83 -2.03 4.24 -4.30
CA ALA A 83 -1.81 5.37 -3.40
C ALA A 83 -3.08 6.13 -2.96
N GLY A 84 -4.26 5.52 -3.11
CA GLY A 84 -5.54 6.18 -2.84
C GLY A 84 -5.97 7.22 -3.88
N HIS A 85 -5.30 7.27 -5.04
CA HIS A 85 -5.62 8.23 -6.08
C HIS A 85 -6.93 7.89 -6.78
N CYS A 86 -7.95 8.75 -6.68
CA CYS A 86 -9.29 8.50 -7.22
C CYS A 86 -9.35 8.34 -8.75
N GLY A 87 -8.33 8.81 -9.47
CA GLY A 87 -8.21 8.63 -10.91
C GLY A 87 -7.72 7.25 -11.38
N CYS A 88 -7.41 6.34 -10.45
CA CYS A 88 -6.83 5.02 -10.75
C CYS A 88 -5.70 5.09 -11.80
N PRO A 89 -4.61 5.84 -11.51
CA PRO A 89 -3.50 5.93 -12.44
C PRO A 89 -2.80 4.57 -12.58
N PRO A 90 -2.15 4.32 -13.71
CA PRO A 90 -1.29 3.15 -13.88
C PRO A 90 -0.25 3.04 -12.74
N PRO A 91 0.01 1.83 -12.22
CA PRO A 91 0.97 1.60 -11.14
C PRO A 91 2.36 2.18 -11.36
N ILE A 92 2.83 2.22 -12.61
CA ILE A 92 4.15 2.74 -12.98
C ILE A 92 4.32 4.23 -12.64
N GLU A 93 3.25 5.03 -12.66
CA GLU A 93 3.29 6.46 -12.33
C GLU A 93 3.50 6.70 -10.82
N TRP A 94 3.31 5.67 -10.00
CA TRP A 94 3.43 5.71 -8.54
C TRP A 94 4.46 4.70 -8.01
N ALA A 95 5.29 4.14 -8.88
CA ALA A 95 6.31 3.20 -8.51
C ALA A 95 7.43 3.88 -7.71
N THR A 96 7.79 3.28 -6.59
CA THR A 96 9.01 3.59 -5.83
C THR A 96 10.07 2.56 -6.20
N TYR A 97 11.24 3.00 -6.64
CA TYR A 97 12.33 2.11 -6.99
C TYR A 97 13.27 1.91 -5.81
N ILE A 98 13.66 0.67 -5.57
CA ILE A 98 14.51 0.29 -4.43
C ILE A 98 15.69 -0.52 -4.96
N ASP A 99 16.91 -0.21 -4.51
CA ASP A 99 18.11 -0.99 -4.85
C ASP A 99 18.29 -2.24 -3.98
N ALA A 100 19.30 -3.06 -4.32
CA ALA A 100 19.61 -4.29 -3.60
C ALA A 100 19.97 -4.07 -2.11
N GLU A 101 20.37 -2.85 -1.74
CA GLU A 101 20.69 -2.45 -0.37
C GLU A 101 19.47 -1.88 0.38
N GLY A 102 18.29 -1.82 -0.27
CA GLY A 102 17.06 -1.31 0.32
C GLY A 102 16.93 0.22 0.31
N ARG A 103 17.75 0.93 -0.46
CA ARG A 103 17.69 2.40 -0.57
C ARG A 103 16.71 2.81 -1.65
N ILE A 104 15.97 3.89 -1.39
CA ILE A 104 15.04 4.50 -2.33
C ILE A 104 15.83 5.21 -3.43
N LEU A 105 15.55 4.87 -4.68
CA LEU A 105 16.15 5.49 -5.85
C LEU A 105 15.29 6.63 -6.35
N CYS A 106 15.83 7.85 -6.32
CA CYS A 106 15.18 9.04 -6.86
C CYS A 106 15.92 9.52 -8.13
N PRO A 107 15.21 10.08 -9.13
CA PRO A 107 15.85 10.71 -10.26
C PRO A 107 16.78 11.85 -9.82
N ILE A 108 17.95 11.96 -10.44
CA ILE A 108 18.91 13.03 -10.14
C ILE A 108 18.36 14.43 -10.45
N SER A 109 17.37 14.52 -11.33
CA SER A 109 16.61 15.74 -11.62
C SER A 109 15.82 16.25 -10.42
N GLU A 110 15.44 15.36 -9.49
CA GLU A 110 14.71 15.70 -8.25
C GLU A 110 15.65 15.98 -7.07
N LYS A 111 16.96 15.87 -7.28
CA LYS A 111 17.94 16.13 -6.23
C LYS A 111 17.78 17.58 -5.74
N PRO A 112 17.53 17.81 -4.43
CA PRO A 112 17.38 19.16 -3.90
C PRO A 112 18.59 20.02 -4.24
N GLN A 113 18.31 21.23 -4.72
CA GLN A 113 19.32 22.24 -4.98
C GLN A 113 19.29 23.32 -3.90
N GLY A 114 20.43 23.95 -3.65
CA GLY A 114 20.57 25.02 -2.67
C GLY A 114 20.86 24.52 -1.25
N ASP A 115 20.89 25.46 -0.32
CA ASP A 115 21.46 25.28 1.01
C ASP A 115 20.43 25.38 2.14
N SER A 116 19.16 25.10 1.81
CA SER A 116 18.09 25.07 2.81
C SER A 116 18.29 23.92 3.79
N GLU A 117 17.79 24.09 5.02
CA GLU A 117 17.82 23.05 6.04
C GLU A 117 17.13 21.76 5.55
N LEU A 118 16.06 21.90 4.78
CA LEU A 118 15.36 20.78 4.14
C LEU A 118 16.22 20.08 3.08
N ALA A 119 16.93 20.83 2.24
CA ALA A 119 17.82 20.23 1.25
C ALA A 119 18.96 19.47 1.93
N ARG A 120 19.58 20.06 2.96
CA ARG A 120 20.63 19.40 3.76
C ARG A 120 20.13 18.13 4.44
N SER A 121 18.93 18.16 5.02
CA SER A 121 18.37 16.99 5.71
C SER A 121 18.06 15.85 4.74
N ILE A 122 17.54 16.14 3.55
CA ILE A 122 17.33 15.13 2.50
C ILE A 122 18.68 14.58 1.99
N LEU A 123 19.68 15.44 1.77
CA LEU A 123 20.98 15.01 1.28
C LEU A 123 21.80 14.22 2.32
N ALA A 124 21.51 14.38 3.61
CA ALA A 124 22.13 13.63 4.70
C ALA A 124 21.50 12.24 4.91
N ARG A 125 20.37 11.94 4.27
CA ARG A 125 19.72 10.63 4.36
C ARG A 125 20.53 9.56 3.65
N THR A 126 20.78 8.45 4.35
CA THR A 126 21.51 7.29 3.81
C THR A 126 20.59 6.28 3.11
N ASP A 127 19.29 6.41 3.32
CA ASP A 127 18.25 5.56 2.75
C ASP A 127 17.76 6.05 1.37
N ILE A 128 18.32 7.15 0.84
CA ILE A 128 18.02 7.68 -0.49
C ILE A 128 19.28 7.71 -1.35
N ARG A 129 19.17 7.29 -2.61
CA ARG A 129 20.21 7.43 -3.64
C ARG A 129 19.65 8.15 -4.87
N PHE A 130 20.33 9.20 -5.30
CA PHE A 130 19.96 9.93 -6.52
C PHE A 130 20.69 9.34 -7.73
N VAL A 131 19.94 8.91 -8.74
CA VAL A 131 20.45 8.18 -9.92
C VAL A 131 19.87 8.75 -11.21
N LYS A 132 20.46 8.44 -12.37
CA LYS A 132 19.95 8.97 -13.65
C LYS A 132 18.59 8.40 -14.01
N ASP A 133 18.44 7.10 -13.86
CA ASP A 133 17.22 6.36 -14.16
C ASP A 133 16.99 5.29 -13.08
N PRO A 134 16.09 5.54 -12.11
CA PRO A 134 15.76 4.60 -11.04
C PRO A 134 15.30 3.22 -11.56
N SER A 135 14.61 3.17 -12.70
CA SER A 135 14.07 1.93 -13.26
C SER A 135 15.15 0.99 -13.84
N SER A 136 16.30 1.55 -14.18
CA SER A 136 17.45 0.78 -14.67
C SER A 136 18.36 0.25 -13.56
N GLU A 137 18.26 0.80 -12.36
CA GLU A 137 19.17 0.54 -11.24
C GLU A 137 18.51 -0.13 -10.03
N GLY A 138 17.18 -0.28 -10.02
CA GLY A 138 16.45 -0.90 -8.92
C GLY A 138 15.13 -1.52 -9.36
N GLU A 139 14.47 -2.16 -8.40
CA GLU A 139 13.18 -2.81 -8.60
C GLU A 139 12.05 -1.86 -8.21
N GLY A 140 11.00 -1.80 -9.04
CA GLY A 140 9.85 -0.95 -8.80
C GLY A 140 8.82 -1.59 -7.88
N PHE A 141 8.29 -0.81 -6.94
CA PHE A 141 7.24 -1.24 -6.01
C PHE A 141 6.14 -0.20 -5.88
N VAL A 142 4.90 -0.66 -5.70
CA VAL A 142 3.81 0.18 -5.21
C VAL A 142 3.56 -0.15 -3.75
N GLN A 143 3.61 0.87 -2.90
CA GLN A 143 3.66 0.68 -1.45
C GLN A 143 2.32 0.86 -0.72
N SER A 144 1.32 1.41 -1.41
CA SER A 144 0.03 1.77 -0.81
C SER A 144 -1.12 1.53 -1.77
N TYR A 145 -2.21 0.95 -1.27
CA TYR A 145 -3.45 0.74 -2.01
C TYR A 145 -4.66 1.13 -1.16
N HIS A 146 -5.68 1.68 -1.81
CA HIS A 146 -7.01 1.86 -1.22
C HIS A 146 -7.99 0.96 -1.96
N ILE A 147 -8.67 0.08 -1.23
CA ILE A 147 -9.53 -0.96 -1.81
C ILE A 147 -10.98 -0.73 -1.39
N ASP A 148 -11.82 -0.40 -2.36
CA ASP A 148 -13.17 0.11 -2.11
C ASP A 148 -14.25 -1.00 -2.05
N SER A 149 -13.91 -2.25 -2.37
CA SER A 149 -14.85 -3.38 -2.38
C SER A 149 -14.28 -4.67 -1.78
N GLU A 150 -15.17 -5.56 -1.31
CA GLU A 150 -14.78 -6.87 -0.75
C GLU A 150 -14.26 -7.80 -1.86
N LEU A 151 -14.77 -7.66 -3.08
CA LEU A 151 -14.25 -8.38 -4.24
C LEU A 151 -12.84 -7.91 -4.61
N GLY A 152 -12.58 -6.59 -4.62
CA GLY A 152 -11.23 -6.05 -4.80
C GLY A 152 -10.28 -6.54 -3.72
N LEU A 153 -10.73 -6.61 -2.46
CA LEU A 153 -9.93 -7.13 -1.35
C LEU A 153 -9.59 -8.61 -1.53
N LYS A 154 -10.55 -9.41 -2.01
CA LYS A 154 -10.34 -10.82 -2.33
C LYS A 154 -9.33 -11.01 -3.46
N ILE A 155 -9.50 -10.26 -4.56
CA ILE A 155 -8.60 -10.29 -5.72
C ILE A 155 -7.18 -9.91 -5.30
N PHE A 156 -7.04 -8.88 -4.47
CA PHE A 156 -5.76 -8.47 -3.93
C PHE A 156 -5.10 -9.60 -3.12
N ALA A 157 -5.82 -10.17 -2.14
CA ALA A 157 -5.32 -11.26 -1.30
C ALA A 157 -4.96 -12.53 -2.09
N ASP A 158 -5.76 -12.89 -3.09
CA ASP A 158 -5.50 -14.04 -3.96
C ASP A 158 -4.29 -13.82 -4.87
N THR A 159 -4.07 -12.58 -5.31
CA THR A 159 -2.90 -12.22 -6.10
C THR A 159 -1.63 -12.33 -5.29
N LEU A 160 -1.64 -11.87 -4.03
CA LEU A 160 -0.51 -12.09 -3.11
C LEU A 160 -0.17 -13.58 -2.96
N LYS A 161 -1.20 -14.42 -2.82
CA LYS A 161 -1.05 -15.89 -2.71
C LYS A 161 -0.47 -16.51 -3.99
N ARG A 162 -0.99 -16.14 -5.17
CA ARG A 162 -0.51 -16.66 -6.46
C ARG A 162 0.96 -16.34 -6.73
N HIS A 163 1.40 -15.14 -6.34
CA HIS A 163 2.76 -14.66 -6.59
C HIS A 163 3.75 -14.99 -5.45
N ASN A 164 3.36 -15.82 -4.48
CA ASN A 164 4.18 -16.21 -3.33
C ASN A 164 4.73 -15.00 -2.56
N LEU A 165 3.90 -13.97 -2.37
CA LEU A 165 4.23 -12.76 -1.62
C LEU A 165 3.85 -12.88 -0.12
N ILE A 166 3.56 -14.10 0.34
CA ILE A 166 3.04 -14.42 1.67
C ILE A 166 3.78 -15.60 2.30
#